data_AF-A0A3B9BX78-F1
#
_entry.id   AF-A0A3B9BX78-F1
#
_cell.length_a   1.000
_cell.length_b   1.000
_cell.length_c   1.000
_cell.angle_alpha   90.00
_cell.angle_beta   90.00
_cell.angle_gamma   90.00
#
_symmetry.space_group_name_H-M   'P 1'
#
loop_
_entity.id
_entity.type
_entity.pdbx_description
1 polymer ?
#
loop_
_entity_poly.entity_id
_entity_poly.type
_entity_poly.pdbx_seq_one_letter_code
_entity_poly.pdbx_strand_id
1 'polypeptide(L)'
;WKKEIWNFYFIAGIIAGAFIASQLLSTGNPISIHPDLKTELAGYGITNLDHLLPPEIFSFSSVFTLRGFIMLVIGGFLVGFGTRYAGGCTSGHSIMGLSNLQWPSLVATICFMLGGFITANYILPWILSL
;
A
#
# COMPACT_ATOMS: atom_id res chain seq x y z
N TRP A 1 -23.25 16.34 -1.80
CA TRP A 1 -22.38 17.17 -0.94
C TRP A 1 -22.78 17.08 0.54
N LYS A 2 -23.92 17.60 1.00
CA LYS A 2 -24.28 17.57 2.45
C LYS A 2 -24.31 16.16 3.08
N LYS A 3 -24.73 15.12 2.34
CA LYS A 3 -24.70 13.71 2.81
C LYS A 3 -23.29 13.10 2.91
N GLU A 4 -22.32 13.64 2.17
CA GLU A 4 -20.94 13.12 2.10
C GLU A 4 -19.97 14.02 2.87
N ILE A 5 -20.47 14.95 3.68
CA ILE A 5 -19.62 15.92 4.39
C ILE A 5 -18.68 15.23 5.36
N TRP A 6 -19.09 14.06 5.88
CA TRP A 6 -18.26 13.17 6.69
C TRP A 6 -16.94 12.92 5.96
N ASN A 7 -16.96 12.44 4.71
CA ASN A 7 -15.75 12.02 3.98
C ASN A 7 -14.64 13.08 3.98
N PHE A 8 -14.98 14.38 3.97
CA PHE A 8 -13.99 15.46 4.09
C PHE A 8 -13.32 15.50 5.47
N TYR A 9 -14.08 15.34 6.55
CA TYR A 9 -13.53 15.19 7.90
C TYR A 9 -12.65 13.93 8.02
N PHE A 10 -13.01 12.84 7.32
CA PHE A 10 -12.19 11.61 7.31
C PHE A 10 -10.84 11.84 6.66
N ILE A 11 -10.85 12.41 5.47
CA ILE A 11 -9.63 12.71 4.73
C ILE A 11 -8.76 13.69 5.51
N ALA A 12 -9.36 14.75 6.07
CA ALA A 12 -8.64 15.70 6.91
C ALA A 12 -8.02 15.04 8.15
N GLY A 13 -8.76 14.14 8.81
CA GLY A 13 -8.28 13.35 9.94
C GLY A 13 -7.11 12.43 9.57
N ILE A 14 -7.18 11.75 8.42
CA ILE A 14 -6.07 10.92 7.91
C ILE A 14 -4.83 11.78 7.65
N ILE A 15 -4.98 12.93 7.00
CA ILE A 15 -3.86 13.83 6.70
C ILE A 15 -3.22 14.36 8.00
N ALA A 16 -4.04 14.83 8.95
CA ALA A 16 -3.57 15.31 10.24
C ALA A 16 -2.89 14.19 11.04
N GLY A 17 -3.47 12.99 11.07
CA GLY A 17 -2.90 11.81 11.72
C GLY A 17 -1.56 11.42 11.11
N ALA A 18 -1.44 11.41 9.78
CA ALA A 18 -0.19 11.14 9.08
C ALA A 18 0.88 12.20 9.38
N PHE A 19 0.51 13.49 9.44
CA PHE A 19 1.42 14.57 9.80
C PHE A 19 1.94 14.43 11.23
N ILE A 20 1.05 14.17 12.19
CA ILE A 20 1.43 13.96 13.61
C ILE A 20 2.32 12.72 13.73
N ALA A 21 1.95 11.61 13.10
CA ALA A 21 2.74 10.39 13.13
C ALA A 21 4.15 10.59 12.53
N SER A 22 4.23 11.30 11.40
CA SER A 22 5.50 11.57 10.73
C SER A 22 6.41 12.51 11.53
N GLN A 23 5.86 13.54 12.18
CA GLN A 23 6.67 14.58 12.82
C GLN A 23 6.93 14.33 14.31
N LEU A 24 5.95 13.76 15.04
CA LEU A 24 6.06 13.55 16.50
C LEU A 24 6.41 12.10 16.87
N LEU A 25 5.96 11.10 16.11
CA LEU A 25 6.16 9.68 16.46
C LEU A 25 7.31 9.03 15.70
N SER A 26 7.84 9.65 14.64
CA SER A 26 9.00 9.13 13.91
C SER A 26 10.23 9.13 14.82
N THR A 27 10.58 7.95 15.33
CA THR A 27 11.63 7.78 16.35
C THR A 27 13.04 7.85 15.75
N GLY A 28 13.17 7.98 14.43
CA GLY A 28 14.46 7.99 13.72
C GLY A 28 15.25 6.68 13.82
N ASN A 29 14.66 5.63 14.40
CA ASN A 29 15.30 4.32 14.49
C ASN A 29 15.36 3.67 13.10
N PRO A 30 16.49 3.03 12.74
CA PRO A 30 16.60 2.32 11.47
C PRO A 30 15.56 1.20 11.42
N ILE A 31 14.91 1.06 10.26
CA ILE A 31 13.88 0.05 10.05
C ILE A 31 14.54 -1.32 10.15
N SER A 32 14.10 -2.12 11.12
CA SER A 32 14.62 -3.47 11.34
C SER A 32 14.05 -4.41 10.28
N ILE A 33 14.78 -4.55 9.18
CA ILE A 33 14.45 -5.46 8.07
C ILE A 33 15.29 -6.73 8.20
N HIS A 34 14.67 -7.89 7.94
CA HIS A 34 15.34 -9.18 7.93
C HIS A 34 16.56 -9.16 6.98
N PRO A 35 17.73 -9.68 7.37
CA PRO A 35 18.95 -9.62 6.57
C PRO A 35 18.77 -10.20 5.16
N ASP A 36 18.04 -11.30 5.02
CA ASP A 36 17.75 -11.94 3.72
C ASP A 36 17.00 -11.01 2.76
N LEU A 37 16.04 -10.24 3.28
CA LEU A 37 15.29 -9.28 2.45
C LEU A 37 16.18 -8.11 2.03
N LYS A 38 17.14 -7.69 2.86
CA LYS A 38 18.12 -6.66 2.47
C LYS A 38 18.99 -7.15 1.31
N THR A 39 19.41 -8.40 1.33
CA THR A 39 20.22 -8.98 0.24
C THR A 39 19.43 -9.13 -1.05
N GLU A 40 18.15 -9.53 -0.98
CA GLU A 40 17.30 -9.60 -2.16
C GLU A 40 17.02 -8.22 -2.76
N LEU A 41 16.66 -7.23 -1.93
CA LEU A 41 16.38 -5.86 -2.38
C LEU A 41 17.62 -5.19 -2.99
N ALA A 42 18.81 -5.44 -2.44
CA ALA A 42 20.07 -4.98 -3.03
C ALA A 42 20.29 -5.57 -4.44
N GLY A 43 19.89 -6.84 -4.66
CA GLY A 43 19.92 -7.49 -5.97
C GLY A 43 19.01 -6.83 -7.01
N TYR A 44 17.94 -6.17 -6.58
CA TYR A 44 17.02 -5.41 -7.44
C TYR A 44 17.40 -3.92 -7.60
N GLY A 45 18.52 -3.49 -7.01
CA GLY A 45 18.99 -2.10 -7.07
C GLY A 45 18.37 -1.15 -6.04
N ILE A 46 17.69 -1.69 -5.01
CA ILE A 46 17.13 -0.91 -3.90
C ILE A 46 18.17 -0.89 -2.78
N THR A 47 18.83 0.24 -2.62
CA THR A 47 19.99 0.37 -1.71
C THR A 47 19.69 1.25 -0.51
N ASN A 48 18.72 2.17 -0.63
CA ASN A 48 18.31 3.05 0.44
C ASN A 48 17.12 2.47 1.23
N LEU A 49 17.42 1.73 2.30
CA LEU A 49 16.42 1.10 3.19
C LEU A 49 16.22 1.87 4.51
N ASP A 50 16.80 3.06 4.63
CA ASP A 50 16.70 3.91 5.82
C ASP A 50 15.31 4.57 5.94
N HIS A 51 14.59 4.65 4.83
CA HIS A 51 13.24 5.17 4.74
C HIS A 51 12.22 4.05 4.50
N LEU A 52 11.00 4.22 5.03
CA LEU A 52 9.92 3.23 4.93
C LEU A 52 9.52 2.95 3.49
N LEU A 53 9.74 3.93 2.61
CA LEU A 53 9.46 3.85 1.18
C LEU A 53 10.76 4.16 0.42
N PRO A 54 11.29 3.22 -0.36
CA PRO A 54 12.52 3.45 -1.11
C PRO A 54 12.30 4.53 -2.20
N PRO A 55 13.08 5.62 -2.20
CA PRO A 55 12.93 6.70 -3.17
C PRO A 55 13.18 6.25 -4.61
N GLU A 56 13.90 5.14 -4.80
CA GLU A 56 14.15 4.54 -6.11
C GLU A 56 12.85 4.09 -6.80
N ILE A 57 11.82 3.73 -6.02
CA ILE A 57 10.50 3.33 -6.52
C ILE A 57 9.50 4.49 -6.41
N PHE A 58 9.52 5.19 -5.27
CA PHE A 58 8.52 6.20 -4.92
C PHE A 58 9.02 7.63 -5.16
N SER A 59 9.44 7.95 -6.39
CA SER A 59 9.80 9.31 -6.80
C SER A 59 9.11 9.75 -8.09
N PHE A 60 8.98 11.07 -8.29
CA PHE A 60 8.44 11.64 -9.53
C PHE A 60 9.25 11.22 -10.76
N SER A 61 10.57 11.05 -10.62
CA SER A 61 11.43 10.56 -11.70
C SER A 61 11.13 9.08 -12.02
N SER A 62 10.85 8.27 -11.00
CA SER A 62 10.54 6.84 -11.16
C SER A 62 9.22 6.61 -11.89
N VAL A 63 8.24 7.54 -11.83
CA VAL A 63 6.97 7.43 -12.57
C VAL A 63 7.18 7.31 -14.08
N PHE A 64 8.24 7.93 -14.63
CA PHE A 64 8.57 7.86 -16.05
C PHE A 64 9.41 6.62 -16.42
N THR A 65 9.84 5.83 -15.44
CA THR A 65 10.52 4.54 -15.69
C THR A 65 9.49 3.44 -15.92
N LEU A 66 9.85 2.40 -16.68
CA LEU A 66 8.93 1.29 -16.95
C LEU A 66 8.47 0.59 -15.66
N ARG A 67 9.40 0.36 -14.71
CA ARG A 67 9.11 -0.24 -13.40
C ARG A 67 8.14 0.62 -12.59
N GLY A 68 8.48 1.91 -12.40
CA GLY A 68 7.68 2.81 -11.59
C GLY A 68 6.32 3.14 -12.21
N PHE A 69 6.23 3.22 -13.54
CA PHE A 69 4.95 3.40 -14.24
C PHE A 69 4.00 2.23 -13.97
N ILE A 70 4.48 0.99 -14.11
CA ILE A 70 3.68 -0.20 -13.85
C ILE A 70 3.24 -0.25 -12.37
N MET A 71 4.16 -0.02 -11.43
CA MET A 71 3.82 -0.10 -10.01
C MET A 71 2.88 1.02 -9.55
N LEU A 72 3.19 2.28 -9.89
CA LEU A 72 2.47 3.44 -9.35
C LEU A 72 1.19 3.72 -10.12
N VAL A 73 1.26 3.76 -11.45
CA VAL A 73 0.12 4.15 -12.29
C VAL A 73 -0.83 2.98 -12.47
N ILE A 74 -0.34 1.83 -12.96
CA ILE A 74 -1.20 0.66 -13.19
C ILE A 74 -1.63 0.07 -11.85
N GLY A 75 -0.71 -0.07 -10.88
CA GLY A 75 -1.06 -0.54 -9.54
C GLY A 75 -2.07 0.37 -8.84
N GLY A 76 -1.86 1.69 -8.84
CA GLY A 76 -2.81 2.65 -8.28
C GLY A 76 -4.19 2.60 -8.94
N PHE A 77 -4.22 2.50 -10.27
CA PHE A 77 -5.47 2.35 -11.03
C PHE A 77 -6.21 1.05 -10.67
N LEU A 78 -5.51 -0.09 -10.63
CA LEU A 78 -6.11 -1.38 -10.28
C LEU A 78 -6.66 -1.39 -8.85
N VAL A 79 -5.97 -0.76 -7.89
CA VAL A 79 -6.48 -0.61 -6.52
C VAL A 79 -7.74 0.26 -6.50
N GLY A 80 -7.74 1.40 -7.18
CA GLY A 80 -8.92 2.28 -7.26
C GLY A 80 -10.11 1.59 -7.93
N PHE A 81 -9.87 0.90 -9.04
CA PHE A 81 -10.90 0.13 -9.73
C PHE A 81 -11.42 -1.03 -8.87
N GLY A 82 -10.51 -1.81 -8.27
CA GLY A 82 -10.84 -2.98 -7.47
C GLY A 82 -11.63 -2.62 -6.21
N THR A 83 -11.27 -1.54 -5.51
CA THR A 83 -12.03 -1.06 -4.33
C THR A 83 -13.45 -0.63 -4.70
N ARG A 84 -13.63 -0.01 -5.87
CA ARG A 84 -14.98 0.32 -6.34
C ARG A 84 -15.77 -0.92 -6.73
N TYR A 85 -15.14 -1.87 -7.41
CA TYR A 85 -15.76 -3.13 -7.85
C TYR A 85 -16.17 -4.02 -6.66
N ALA A 86 -15.35 -4.10 -5.62
CA ALA A 86 -15.64 -4.85 -4.40
C ALA A 86 -16.70 -4.18 -3.52
N GLY A 87 -17.09 -2.93 -3.82
CA GLY A 87 -18.04 -2.17 -2.99
C GLY A 87 -17.44 -1.65 -1.68
N GLY A 88 -16.10 -1.64 -1.55
CA GLY A 88 -15.39 -1.24 -0.34
C GLY A 88 -13.88 -1.43 -0.44
N CYS A 89 -13.17 -0.86 0.52
CA CYS A 89 -11.72 -1.06 0.69
C CYS A 89 -11.42 -2.18 1.68
N THR A 90 -10.14 -2.56 1.78
CA THR A 90 -9.64 -3.54 2.75
C THR A 90 -10.01 -3.17 4.19
N SER A 91 -9.83 -1.91 4.61
CA SER A 91 -10.22 -1.48 5.96
C SER A 91 -11.73 -1.58 6.20
N GLY A 92 -12.56 -1.30 5.20
CA GLY A 92 -14.03 -1.42 5.31
C GLY A 92 -14.49 -2.87 5.49
N HIS A 93 -14.03 -3.78 4.63
CA HIS A 93 -14.40 -5.19 4.71
C HIS A 93 -13.75 -5.90 5.90
N SER A 94 -12.46 -5.65 6.18
CA SER A 94 -11.73 -6.35 7.23
C SER A 94 -12.03 -5.81 8.63
N ILE A 95 -12.24 -4.51 8.82
CA ILE A 95 -12.52 -3.95 10.16
C ILE A 95 -14.02 -4.01 10.43
N MET A 96 -14.84 -3.20 9.76
CA MET A 96 -16.29 -3.18 10.02
C MET A 96 -17.00 -4.44 9.53
N GLY A 97 -16.67 -4.91 8.32
CA GLY A 97 -17.36 -6.04 7.68
C GLY A 97 -17.21 -7.37 8.43
N LEU A 98 -16.00 -7.68 8.89
CA LEU A 98 -15.74 -8.87 9.73
C LEU A 98 -16.30 -8.71 11.14
N SER A 99 -16.23 -7.52 11.75
CA SER A 99 -16.87 -7.28 13.06
C SER A 99 -18.39 -7.46 13.02
N ASN A 100 -19.03 -7.18 11.88
CA ASN A 100 -20.45 -7.44 11.66
C ASN A 100 -20.76 -8.86 11.14
N LEU A 101 -19.77 -9.76 11.13
CA LEU A 101 -19.88 -11.16 10.73
C LEU A 101 -20.48 -11.36 9.32
N GLN A 102 -20.18 -10.44 8.40
CA GLN A 102 -20.71 -10.50 7.04
C GLN A 102 -19.93 -11.51 6.19
N TRP A 103 -20.62 -12.55 5.74
CA TRP A 103 -20.07 -13.56 4.82
C TRP A 103 -19.40 -12.97 3.57
N PRO A 104 -19.98 -11.97 2.88
CA PRO A 104 -19.33 -11.35 1.72
C PRO A 104 -18.00 -10.67 2.07
N SER A 105 -17.91 -10.05 3.24
CA SER A 105 -16.70 -9.36 3.71
C SER A 105 -15.59 -10.35 4.10
N LEU A 106 -15.96 -11.53 4.61
CA LEU A 106 -15.00 -12.63 4.84
C LEU A 106 -14.36 -13.08 3.53
N VAL A 107 -15.17 -13.35 2.50
CA VAL A 107 -14.68 -13.77 1.18
C VAL A 107 -13.80 -12.69 0.56
N ALA A 108 -14.26 -11.43 0.58
CA ALA A 108 -13.48 -10.31 0.06
C ALA A 108 -12.12 -10.19 0.76
N THR A 109 -12.07 -10.32 2.08
CA THR A 109 -10.82 -10.25 2.85
C THR A 109 -9.85 -11.38 2.50
N ILE A 110 -10.35 -12.61 2.35
CA ILE A 110 -9.54 -13.76 1.92
C ILE A 110 -8.97 -13.53 0.52
N CYS A 111 -9.79 -13.05 -0.42
CA CYS A 111 -9.34 -12.74 -1.77
C CYS A 111 -8.30 -11.62 -1.80
N PHE A 112 -8.47 -10.55 -1.01
CA PHE A 112 -7.48 -9.48 -0.90
C PHE A 112 -6.14 -9.99 -0.37
N MET A 113 -6.17 -10.85 0.65
CA MET A 113 -4.95 -11.42 1.23
C MET A 113 -4.25 -12.36 0.23
N LEU A 114 -5.00 -13.24 -0.45
CA LEU A 114 -4.45 -14.12 -1.49
C LEU A 114 -3.83 -13.32 -2.64
N GLY A 115 -4.53 -12.29 -3.13
CA GLY A 115 -4.00 -11.40 -4.16
C GLY A 115 -2.73 -10.67 -3.71
N GLY A 116 -2.69 -10.24 -2.44
CA GLY A 116 -1.50 -9.66 -1.81
C GLY A 116 -0.32 -10.63 -1.79
N PHE A 117 -0.53 -11.87 -1.36
CA PHE A 117 0.53 -12.89 -1.34
C PHE A 117 1.05 -13.22 -2.74
N ILE A 118 0.15 -13.40 -3.72
CA ILE A 118 0.53 -13.65 -5.12
C ILE A 118 1.35 -12.48 -5.65
N THR A 119 0.91 -11.25 -5.37
CA THR A 119 1.61 -10.05 -5.83
C THR A 119 2.99 -9.94 -5.18
N ALA A 120 3.09 -10.12 -3.86
CA ALA A 120 4.35 -9.99 -3.13
C ALA A 120 5.40 -11.04 -3.53
N ASN A 121 4.98 -12.28 -3.80
CA ASN A 121 5.91 -13.38 -4.07
C ASN A 121 6.22 -13.60 -5.56
N TYR A 122 5.28 -13.28 -6.46
CA TYR A 122 5.46 -13.58 -7.89
C TYR A 122 5.54 -12.31 -8.75
N ILE A 123 4.61 -11.38 -8.56
CA ILE A 123 4.48 -10.22 -9.45
C ILE A 123 5.53 -9.15 -9.12
N LEU A 124 5.72 -8.85 -7.84
CA LEU A 124 6.64 -7.81 -7.39
C LEU A 124 8.11 -8.12 -7.75
N PRO A 125 8.65 -9.34 -7.49
CA PRO A 125 10.01 -9.67 -7.92
C PRO A 125 10.19 -9.58 -9.43
N TRP A 126 9.17 -10.01 -10.19
CA TRP A 126 9.18 -9.90 -11.64
C TRP A 126 9.26 -8.43 -12.10
N ILE A 127 8.43 -7.54 -11.56
CA ILE A 127 8.49 -6.10 -11.90
C ILE A 127 9.82 -5.48 -11.44
N LEU A 128 10.35 -5.89 -10.29
CA LEU A 128 11.62 -5.37 -9.77
C LEU A 128 12.84 -5.82 -10.59
N SER A 129 12.78 -6.96 -11.26
CA SER A 129 13.84 -7.44 -12.15
C SER A 129 13.93 -6.73 -13.52
N LEU A 130 12.93 -5.89 -13.84
CA LEU A 130 12.58 -5.47 -15.20
C LEU A 130 13.28 -4.16 -15.61
#